data_AF-A0A924LG28-F1
#
_entry.id   AF-A0A924LG28-F1
#
_cell.length_a   1.000
_cell.length_b   1.000
_cell.length_c   1.000
_cell.angle_alpha   90.00
_cell.angle_beta   90.00
_cell.angle_gamma   90.00
#
_symmetry.space_group_name_H-M   'P 1'
#
loop_
_entity.id
_entity.type
_entity.pdbx_description
1 polymer ?
#
loop_
_entity_poly.entity_id
_entity_poly.type
_entity_poly.pdbx_seq_one_letter_code
_entity_poly.pdbx_strand_id
1 'polypeptide(L)'
;MAGPSVYSDINFILLGIAIGRLPGAVLAVLAPDGTRQTIAAGMAALVPDRVKMTADTWFDLASLTKVVFTTTAILKLVEAGRISLDDPLTVVIPDLRQYHVGTAPERGLTFRQCLSHQTHLPAVEPLYTYGQDPQTLRAFVLQREWIAGPSVYSDINFILLGIAIERLTGHALIDQPVPAGFSFRPDPAMCAATEACCWRGRVMRGEVHDENAFALGGAAGHAGLFGTADGLLDFAAGLLDGSALAPASIAALRTPQRFDRGLGWQIPHLGWSGGDRCGAATIGHTGFTGTGLWIDFSTGRAWTLLTNRVHPTRHAETGIADLRRMVGDLVYA
;
A
#
# COMPACT_ATOMS: atom_id res chain seq x y z
N MET A 1 -37.41 7.13 9.97
CA MET A 1 -37.52 6.16 8.86
C MET A 1 -36.10 5.83 8.45
N ALA A 2 -35.70 4.57 8.61
CA ALA A 2 -34.37 4.11 8.22
C ALA A 2 -34.17 4.38 6.72
N GLY A 3 -33.09 5.07 6.35
CA GLY A 3 -32.75 5.35 4.96
C GLY A 3 -32.55 4.05 4.16
N PRO A 4 -32.51 4.13 2.82
CA PRO A 4 -32.22 2.97 1.99
C PRO A 4 -30.94 2.34 2.51
N SER A 5 -31.03 1.07 2.87
CA SER A 5 -30.01 0.44 3.68
C SER A 5 -28.82 0.11 2.75
N VAL A 6 -27.60 0.28 3.25
CA VAL A 6 -26.32 -0.15 2.61
C VAL A 6 -26.41 -1.58 2.02
N TYR A 7 -27.39 -2.37 2.48
CA TYR A 7 -27.66 -3.76 2.13
C TYR A 7 -28.22 -3.99 0.71
N SER A 8 -28.86 -3.02 0.03
CA SER A 8 -29.30 -3.26 -1.36
C SER A 8 -28.16 -3.20 -2.37
N ASP A 9 -27.15 -2.38 -2.09
CA ASP A 9 -26.10 -2.01 -3.06
C ASP A 9 -24.87 -2.93 -2.99
N ILE A 10 -24.73 -3.69 -1.90
CA ILE A 10 -23.78 -4.81 -1.78
C ILE A 10 -24.01 -5.88 -2.87
N ASN A 11 -25.23 -5.99 -3.40
CA ASN A 11 -25.53 -6.84 -4.56
C ASN A 11 -24.75 -6.41 -5.82
N PHE A 12 -24.27 -5.17 -5.94
CA PHE A 12 -23.45 -4.72 -7.07
C PHE A 12 -22.02 -5.26 -7.05
N ILE A 13 -21.45 -5.55 -5.88
CA ILE A 13 -20.15 -6.26 -5.82
C ILE A 13 -20.32 -7.71 -6.23
N LEU A 14 -21.40 -8.35 -5.78
CA LEU A 14 -21.81 -9.66 -6.29
C LEU A 14 -22.07 -9.61 -7.80
N LEU A 15 -22.62 -8.51 -8.33
CA LEU A 15 -22.83 -8.30 -9.76
C LEU A 15 -21.51 -8.06 -10.52
N GLY A 16 -20.55 -7.32 -9.96
CA GLY A 16 -19.22 -7.09 -10.56
C GLY A 16 -18.37 -8.37 -10.61
N ILE A 17 -18.52 -9.25 -9.61
CA ILE A 17 -17.96 -10.61 -9.63
C ILE A 17 -18.73 -11.49 -10.62
N ALA A 18 -20.06 -11.36 -10.69
CA ALA A 18 -20.91 -12.09 -11.63
C ALA A 18 -20.71 -11.67 -13.11
N ILE A 19 -20.25 -10.44 -13.37
CA ILE A 19 -19.81 -9.98 -14.70
C ILE A 19 -18.43 -10.56 -15.08
N GLY A 20 -17.80 -11.35 -14.19
CA GLY A 20 -16.78 -12.35 -14.54
C GLY A 20 -15.35 -11.81 -14.74
N ARG A 21 -15.07 -10.57 -14.35
CA ARG A 21 -13.77 -9.93 -14.62
C ARG A 21 -12.74 -10.07 -13.48
N LEU A 22 -13.19 -10.34 -12.26
CA LEU A 22 -12.34 -10.54 -11.09
C LEU A 22 -12.53 -11.97 -10.56
N PRO A 23 -11.46 -12.64 -10.09
CA PRO A 23 -11.61 -13.96 -9.48
C PRO A 23 -12.42 -13.91 -8.18
N GLY A 24 -12.10 -12.98 -7.28
CA GLY A 24 -12.83 -12.75 -6.04
C GLY A 24 -12.47 -11.42 -5.37
N ALA A 25 -13.28 -11.04 -4.38
CA ALA A 25 -13.12 -9.81 -3.63
C ALA A 25 -13.60 -9.94 -2.18
N VAL A 26 -13.03 -9.09 -1.32
CA VAL A 26 -13.53 -8.78 0.02
C VAL A 26 -13.70 -7.26 0.11
N LEU A 27 -14.93 -6.80 0.36
CA LEU A 27 -15.21 -5.42 0.77
C LEU A 27 -15.41 -5.43 2.28
N ALA A 28 -14.76 -4.51 2.99
CA ALA A 28 -15.11 -4.22 4.38
C ALA A 28 -15.26 -2.71 4.60
N VAL A 29 -16.24 -2.35 5.43
CA VAL A 29 -16.59 -0.96 5.76
C VAL A 29 -16.67 -0.81 7.27
N LEU A 30 -16.07 0.25 7.78
CA LEU A 30 -16.18 0.75 9.15
C LEU A 30 -17.08 2.00 9.14
N ALA A 31 -18.21 1.91 9.84
CA ALA A 31 -19.14 3.01 10.03
C ALA A 31 -18.71 3.93 11.19
N PRO A 32 -19.25 5.16 11.27
CA PRO A 32 -18.85 6.14 12.30
C PRO A 32 -19.14 5.70 13.74
N ASP A 33 -20.14 4.82 13.92
CA ASP A 33 -20.51 4.25 15.22
C ASP A 33 -19.66 3.02 15.60
N GLY A 34 -18.65 2.69 14.80
CA GLY A 34 -17.79 1.52 14.98
C GLY A 34 -18.34 0.23 14.36
N THR A 35 -19.55 0.23 13.80
CA THR A 35 -20.11 -0.95 13.15
C THR A 35 -19.28 -1.37 11.94
N ARG A 36 -18.97 -2.66 11.85
CA ARG A 36 -18.24 -3.24 10.71
C ARG A 36 -19.16 -4.09 9.85
N GLN A 37 -18.96 -4.01 8.55
CA GLN A 37 -19.62 -4.88 7.57
C GLN A 37 -18.59 -5.41 6.60
N THR A 38 -18.57 -6.74 6.42
CA THR A 38 -17.62 -7.42 5.54
C THR A 38 -18.38 -8.37 4.61
N ILE A 39 -18.08 -8.28 3.32
CA ILE A 39 -18.61 -9.18 2.30
C ILE A 39 -17.45 -9.79 1.53
N ALA A 40 -17.44 -11.12 1.47
CA ALA A 40 -16.49 -11.89 0.69
C ALA A 40 -17.22 -12.66 -0.42
N ALA A 41 -16.69 -12.62 -1.64
CA ALA A 41 -17.29 -13.30 -2.78
C ALA A 41 -16.25 -13.72 -3.83
N GLY A 42 -16.60 -14.73 -4.62
CA GLY A 42 -15.72 -15.30 -5.65
C GLY A 42 -14.66 -16.23 -5.09
N MET A 43 -13.49 -16.23 -5.72
CA MET A 43 -12.42 -17.20 -5.55
C MET A 43 -11.12 -16.51 -5.12
N ALA A 44 -10.53 -17.00 -4.03
CA ALA A 44 -9.19 -16.65 -3.60
C ALA A 44 -8.11 -17.23 -4.54
N ALA A 45 -8.40 -18.33 -5.22
CA ALA A 45 -7.58 -18.88 -6.30
C ALA A 45 -8.43 -19.61 -7.35
N LEU A 46 -8.09 -19.44 -8.62
CA LEU A 46 -8.66 -20.21 -9.74
C LEU A 46 -7.80 -21.41 -10.16
N VAL A 47 -6.48 -21.29 -9.95
CA VAL A 47 -5.46 -22.28 -10.32
C VAL A 47 -4.36 -22.29 -9.25
N PRO A 48 -3.63 -23.41 -9.05
CA PRO A 48 -3.89 -24.71 -9.66
C PRO A 48 -5.21 -25.32 -9.17
N ASP A 49 -5.57 -25.05 -7.91
CA ASP A 49 -6.83 -25.46 -7.31
C ASP A 49 -7.75 -24.26 -7.08
N ARG A 50 -9.04 -24.53 -7.18
CA ARG A 50 -10.09 -23.56 -6.91
C ARG A 50 -10.28 -23.40 -5.40
N VAL A 51 -9.97 -22.22 -4.88
CA VAL A 51 -10.13 -21.87 -3.45
C VAL A 51 -11.16 -20.75 -3.32
N LYS A 52 -12.20 -20.97 -2.50
CA LYS A 52 -13.26 -19.98 -2.27
C LYS A 52 -12.71 -18.78 -1.48
N MET A 53 -13.18 -17.58 -1.83
CA MET A 53 -12.89 -16.36 -1.06
C MET A 53 -13.63 -16.37 0.27
N THR A 54 -12.99 -15.91 1.35
CA THR A 54 -13.57 -15.78 2.69
C THR A 54 -13.26 -14.41 3.28
N ALA A 55 -13.96 -13.99 4.34
CA ALA A 55 -13.67 -12.73 5.02
C ALA A 55 -12.27 -12.72 5.66
N ASP A 56 -11.78 -13.89 6.08
CA ASP A 56 -10.47 -14.08 6.72
C ASP A 56 -9.32 -14.26 5.72
N THR A 57 -9.58 -14.16 4.41
CA THR A 57 -8.56 -14.33 3.38
C THR A 57 -7.50 -13.23 3.48
N TRP A 58 -6.23 -13.64 3.46
CA TRP A 58 -5.09 -12.72 3.45
C TRP A 58 -4.77 -12.29 2.03
N PHE A 59 -4.41 -11.02 1.85
CA PHE A 59 -4.06 -10.47 0.55
C PHE A 59 -2.65 -9.92 0.57
N ASP A 60 -1.92 -10.09 -0.54
CA ASP A 60 -0.77 -9.25 -0.83
C ASP A 60 -1.26 -7.82 -1.02
N LEU A 61 -0.90 -6.94 -0.10
CA LEU A 61 -1.39 -5.57 -0.09
C LEU A 61 -0.67 -4.68 -1.10
N ALA A 62 0.37 -5.17 -1.77
CA ALA A 62 1.17 -4.44 -2.75
C ALA A 62 1.54 -3.05 -2.20
N SER A 63 1.26 -1.99 -2.97
CA SER A 63 1.57 -0.61 -2.60
C SER A 63 0.86 -0.07 -1.36
N LEU A 64 -0.15 -0.75 -0.78
CA LEU A 64 -0.62 -0.33 0.55
C LEU A 64 0.47 -0.50 1.62
N THR A 65 1.49 -1.33 1.38
CA THR A 65 2.71 -1.41 2.21
C THR A 65 3.32 -0.02 2.45
N LYS A 66 3.32 0.84 1.42
CA LYS A 66 3.84 2.20 1.52
C LYS A 66 3.17 2.97 2.65
N VAL A 67 1.85 2.96 2.68
CA VAL A 67 1.06 3.84 3.52
C VAL A 67 0.71 3.23 4.87
N VAL A 68 0.47 1.92 4.92
CA VAL A 68 0.13 1.20 6.16
C VAL A 68 1.39 0.99 7.00
N PHE A 69 2.49 0.57 6.37
CA PHE A 69 3.71 0.22 7.08
C PHE A 69 4.77 1.33 7.00
N THR A 70 5.28 1.65 5.81
CA THR A 70 6.47 2.51 5.68
C THR A 70 6.22 3.94 6.16
N THR A 71 5.13 4.58 5.73
CA THR A 71 4.75 5.92 6.17
C THR A 71 4.50 5.96 7.68
N THR A 72 3.76 4.99 8.22
CA THR A 72 3.51 4.88 9.67
C THR A 72 4.80 4.70 10.45
N ALA A 73 5.71 3.85 10.00
CA ALA A 73 7.00 3.61 10.65
C ALA A 73 7.87 4.88 10.67
N ILE A 74 7.97 5.59 9.54
CA ILE A 74 8.69 6.87 9.49
C ILE A 74 8.07 7.91 10.43
N LEU A 75 6.74 8.03 10.46
CA LEU A 75 6.08 8.98 11.36
C LEU A 75 6.27 8.63 12.84
N LYS A 76 6.25 7.34 13.20
CA LYS A 76 6.60 6.91 14.56
C LYS A 76 8.06 7.24 14.93
N LEU A 77 8.98 7.14 13.97
CA LEU A 77 10.38 7.54 14.17
C LEU A 77 10.51 9.07 14.32
N VAL A 78 9.68 9.85 13.63
CA VAL A 78 9.58 11.31 13.81
C VAL A 78 9.00 11.67 15.19
N GLU A 79 7.92 11.01 15.61
CA GLU A 79 7.32 11.20 16.94
C GLU A 79 8.30 10.85 18.06
N ALA A 80 9.15 9.84 17.85
CA ALA A 80 10.22 9.46 18.77
C ALA A 80 11.44 10.39 18.72
N GLY A 81 11.42 11.46 17.90
CA GLY A 81 12.52 12.41 17.75
C GLY A 81 13.80 11.82 17.15
N ARG A 82 13.71 10.68 16.46
CA ARG A 82 14.86 9.99 15.86
C ARG A 82 15.30 10.61 14.54
N ILE A 83 14.37 11.23 13.83
CA ILE A 83 14.54 11.94 12.55
C ILE A 83 13.50 13.04 12.45
N SER A 84 13.73 14.03 11.58
CA SER A 84 12.74 15.01 11.16
C SER A 84 12.33 14.76 9.71
N LEU A 85 11.10 15.15 9.33
CA LEU A 85 10.62 14.99 7.96
C LEU A 85 11.48 15.73 6.92
N ASP A 86 12.09 16.85 7.32
CA ASP A 86 12.91 17.68 6.43
C ASP A 86 14.41 17.37 6.52
N ASP A 87 14.80 16.36 7.31
CA ASP A 87 16.17 15.86 7.30
C ASP A 87 16.48 15.19 5.96
N PRO A 88 17.69 15.36 5.42
CA PRO A 88 18.13 14.58 4.29
C PRO A 88 18.29 13.10 4.71
N LEU A 89 17.96 12.16 3.83
CA LEU A 89 18.10 10.73 4.11
C LEU A 89 19.53 10.34 4.51
N THR A 90 20.53 11.13 4.12
CA THR A 90 21.94 10.92 4.46
C THR A 90 22.24 11.00 5.95
N VAL A 91 21.35 11.55 6.79
CA VAL A 91 21.50 11.46 8.26
C VAL A 91 21.47 10.02 8.76
N VAL A 92 20.81 9.11 8.03
CA VAL A 92 20.70 7.68 8.35
C VAL A 92 21.29 6.78 7.26
N ILE A 93 21.41 7.28 6.03
CA ILE A 93 22.05 6.59 4.90
C ILE A 93 23.29 7.38 4.44
N PRO A 94 24.35 7.48 5.26
CA PRO A 94 25.51 8.32 4.95
C PRO A 94 26.25 7.91 3.66
N ASP A 95 26.15 6.63 3.30
CA ASP A 95 26.70 5.99 2.11
C ASP A 95 25.82 6.14 0.85
N LEU A 96 24.66 6.82 0.91
CA LEU A 96 23.90 7.15 -0.29
C LEU A 96 24.77 7.98 -1.24
N ARG A 97 25.08 7.45 -2.43
CA ARG A 97 26.05 8.05 -3.38
C ARG A 97 27.39 8.39 -2.69
N GLN A 98 27.97 7.44 -1.96
CA GLN A 98 29.14 7.66 -1.08
C GLN A 98 30.38 8.20 -1.81
N TYR A 99 30.52 7.94 -3.10
CA TYR A 99 31.64 8.43 -3.92
C TYR A 99 31.42 9.83 -4.52
N HIS A 100 30.25 10.45 -4.27
CA HIS A 100 29.84 11.72 -4.87
C HIS A 100 29.28 12.70 -3.81
N VAL A 101 30.00 12.81 -2.69
CA VAL A 101 29.63 13.72 -1.59
C VAL A 101 29.67 15.17 -2.07
N GLY A 102 28.57 15.90 -1.87
CA GLY A 102 28.44 17.32 -2.23
C GLY A 102 28.03 17.59 -3.68
N THR A 103 28.05 16.58 -4.55
CA THR A 103 27.67 16.73 -5.98
C THR A 103 26.43 15.95 -6.36
N ALA A 104 26.16 14.82 -5.70
CA ALA A 104 25.00 13.97 -6.01
C ALA A 104 23.68 14.55 -5.45
N PRO A 105 22.66 14.81 -6.31
CA PRO A 105 21.37 15.34 -5.86
C PRO A 105 20.62 14.38 -4.93
N GLU A 106 20.84 13.07 -5.04
CA GLU A 106 20.23 12.06 -4.17
C GLU A 106 20.57 12.27 -2.70
N ARG A 107 21.72 12.86 -2.40
CA ARG A 107 22.17 13.11 -1.03
C ARG A 107 21.34 14.18 -0.31
N GLY A 108 20.61 15.02 -1.06
CA GLY A 108 19.71 16.05 -0.55
C GLY A 108 18.25 15.64 -0.47
N LEU A 109 17.90 14.40 -0.83
CA LEU A 109 16.52 13.91 -0.73
C LEU A 109 16.08 13.86 0.73
N THR A 110 14.91 14.41 1.05
CA THR A 110 14.37 14.38 2.42
C THR A 110 13.32 13.29 2.61
N PHE A 111 13.05 12.92 3.87
CA PHE A 111 11.96 12.00 4.20
C PHE A 111 10.61 12.50 3.68
N ARG A 112 10.33 13.79 3.81
CA ARG A 112 9.10 14.43 3.31
C ARG A 112 8.98 14.28 1.80
N GLN A 113 10.05 14.57 1.06
CA GLN A 113 10.05 14.45 -0.40
C GLN A 113 9.82 13.00 -0.83
N CYS A 114 10.47 12.03 -0.19
CA CYS A 114 10.28 10.62 -0.53
C CYS A 114 8.84 10.16 -0.22
N LEU A 115 8.31 10.46 0.97
CA LEU A 115 6.95 10.10 1.37
C LEU A 115 5.88 10.74 0.47
N SER A 116 6.11 11.95 -0.01
CA SER A 116 5.17 12.67 -0.89
C SER A 116 5.46 12.50 -2.38
N HIS A 117 6.41 11.63 -2.74
CA HIS A 117 6.87 11.43 -4.12
C HIS A 117 7.30 12.71 -4.86
N GLN A 118 7.90 13.66 -4.14
CA GLN A 118 8.40 14.94 -4.64
C GLN A 118 9.92 14.91 -4.86
N THR A 119 10.39 13.86 -5.51
CA THR A 119 11.80 13.64 -5.86
C THR A 119 11.94 13.60 -7.38
N HIS A 120 13.17 13.55 -7.86
CA HIS A 120 13.47 13.35 -9.29
C HIS A 120 13.61 11.86 -9.68
N LEU A 121 13.50 10.95 -8.70
CA LEU A 121 13.65 9.51 -8.89
C LEU A 121 12.59 8.93 -9.83
N PRO A 122 12.93 7.92 -10.64
CA PRO A 122 12.00 7.30 -11.56
C PRO A 122 10.88 6.55 -10.83
N ALA A 123 9.79 6.26 -11.56
CA ALA A 123 8.65 5.54 -11.02
C ALA A 123 9.04 4.13 -10.55
N VAL A 124 9.76 3.39 -11.41
CA VAL A 124 10.18 2.02 -11.18
C VAL A 124 11.52 1.79 -11.89
N GLU A 125 12.34 0.89 -11.32
CA GLU A 125 13.51 0.29 -11.95
C GLU A 125 13.38 -1.23 -11.77
N PRO A 126 13.56 -2.07 -12.81
CA PRO A 126 13.41 -3.52 -12.69
C PRO A 126 14.63 -4.15 -12.00
N LEU A 127 14.84 -3.85 -10.72
CA LEU A 127 15.97 -4.28 -9.89
C LEU A 127 16.16 -5.80 -9.90
N TYR A 128 15.07 -6.57 -9.93
CA TYR A 128 15.09 -8.03 -9.98
C TYR A 128 15.87 -8.61 -11.18
N THR A 129 16.11 -7.81 -12.23
CA THR A 129 16.88 -8.22 -13.41
C THR A 129 18.41 -8.13 -13.23
N TYR A 130 18.88 -7.47 -12.17
CA TYR A 130 20.30 -7.26 -11.89
C TYR A 130 20.91 -8.34 -10.97
N GLY A 131 20.09 -9.24 -10.43
CA GLY A 131 20.51 -10.29 -9.52
C GLY A 131 19.42 -10.62 -8.51
N GLN A 132 19.73 -11.55 -7.60
CA GLN A 132 18.81 -11.99 -6.54
C GLN A 132 19.44 -11.89 -5.14
N ASP A 133 20.64 -11.32 -5.01
CA ASP A 133 21.23 -11.02 -3.71
C ASP A 133 20.69 -9.67 -3.19
N PRO A 134 19.88 -9.67 -2.11
CA PRO A 134 19.24 -8.45 -1.63
C PRO A 134 20.23 -7.38 -1.20
N GLN A 135 21.42 -7.75 -0.70
CA GLN A 135 22.41 -6.79 -0.23
C GLN A 135 23.08 -6.07 -1.39
N THR A 136 23.44 -6.81 -2.45
CA THR A 136 23.97 -6.25 -3.69
C THR A 136 22.94 -5.34 -4.37
N LEU A 137 21.66 -5.72 -4.40
CA LEU A 137 20.60 -4.87 -4.95
C LEU A 137 20.37 -3.59 -4.13
N ARG A 138 20.40 -3.67 -2.79
CA ARG A 138 20.38 -2.48 -1.93
C ARG A 138 21.58 -1.57 -2.23
N ALA A 139 22.78 -2.12 -2.32
CA ALA A 139 23.99 -1.36 -2.67
C ALA A 139 23.86 -0.71 -4.05
N PHE A 140 23.30 -1.41 -5.04
CA PHE A 140 23.00 -0.86 -6.36
C PHE A 140 22.07 0.35 -6.27
N VAL A 141 20.95 0.25 -5.55
CA VAL A 141 20.01 1.38 -5.35
C VAL A 141 20.70 2.58 -4.71
N LEU A 142 21.54 2.35 -3.69
CA LEU A 142 22.24 3.41 -2.96
C LEU A 142 23.34 4.09 -3.77
N GLN A 143 23.97 3.37 -4.70
CA GLN A 143 25.07 3.92 -5.51
C GLN A 143 24.65 4.35 -6.91
N ARG A 144 23.46 3.99 -7.39
CA ARG A 144 22.99 4.38 -8.72
C ARG A 144 22.79 5.88 -8.82
N GLU A 145 23.32 6.46 -9.88
CA GLU A 145 22.90 7.78 -10.33
C GLU A 145 21.56 7.65 -11.03
N TRP A 146 20.55 8.32 -10.50
CA TRP A 146 19.20 8.24 -11.03
C TRP A 146 18.97 9.34 -12.06
N ILE A 147 18.42 8.96 -13.22
CA ILE A 147 18.07 9.94 -14.26
C ILE A 147 17.02 10.90 -13.69
N ALA A 148 17.37 12.17 -13.62
CA ALA A 148 16.48 13.19 -13.09
C ALA A 148 15.26 13.35 -14.01
N GLY A 149 14.08 13.07 -13.45
CA GLY A 149 12.79 13.26 -14.11
C GLY A 149 11.88 14.21 -13.32
N PRO A 150 10.66 14.47 -13.83
CA PRO A 150 9.62 15.12 -13.05
C PRO A 150 9.24 14.25 -11.84
N SER A 151 8.68 14.88 -10.81
CA SER A 151 8.15 14.13 -9.66
C SER A 151 6.97 13.25 -10.05
N VAL A 152 7.13 11.95 -9.83
CA VAL A 152 6.17 10.89 -10.15
C VAL A 152 6.00 9.94 -8.98
N TYR A 153 4.92 9.18 -8.98
CA TYR A 153 4.76 8.04 -8.07
C TYR A 153 5.93 7.06 -8.24
N SER A 154 6.77 6.95 -7.21
CA SER A 154 8.08 6.29 -7.26
C SER A 154 8.25 5.24 -6.17
N ASP A 155 8.52 4.01 -6.59
CA ASP A 155 8.89 2.92 -5.71
C ASP A 155 10.30 3.11 -5.13
N ILE A 156 11.20 3.76 -5.87
CA ILE A 156 12.57 4.02 -5.41
C ILE A 156 12.58 4.87 -4.14
N ASN A 157 11.69 5.87 -4.05
CA ASN A 157 11.49 6.64 -2.81
C ASN A 157 11.22 5.74 -1.61
N PHE A 158 10.29 4.79 -1.76
CA PHE A 158 9.88 3.92 -0.68
C PHE A 158 10.90 2.81 -0.40
N ILE A 159 11.67 2.36 -1.39
CA ILE A 159 12.82 1.47 -1.17
C ILE A 159 13.87 2.17 -0.29
N LEU A 160 14.20 3.44 -0.60
CA LEU A 160 15.13 4.23 0.22
C LEU A 160 14.60 4.44 1.65
N LEU A 161 13.31 4.75 1.81
CA LEU A 161 12.67 4.84 3.14
C LEU A 161 12.71 3.50 3.89
N GLY A 162 12.53 2.39 3.18
CA GLY A 162 12.69 1.05 3.73
C GLY A 162 14.09 0.82 4.30
N ILE A 163 15.14 1.14 3.54
CA ILE A 163 16.54 1.07 3.99
C ILE A 163 16.76 1.99 5.21
N ALA A 164 16.18 3.19 5.22
CA ALA A 164 16.27 4.10 6.36
C ALA A 164 15.66 3.50 7.63
N ILE A 165 14.49 2.86 7.53
CA ILE A 165 13.85 2.14 8.65
C ILE A 165 14.77 1.03 9.16
N GLU A 166 15.31 0.18 8.28
CA GLU A 166 16.20 -0.91 8.68
C GLU A 166 17.41 -0.39 9.46
N ARG A 167 18.02 0.72 9.03
CA ARG A 167 19.17 1.33 9.71
C ARG A 167 18.83 1.97 11.05
N LEU A 168 17.66 2.60 11.15
CA LEU A 168 17.22 3.27 12.38
C LEU A 168 16.81 2.29 13.48
N THR A 169 16.35 1.11 13.09
CA THR A 169 15.79 0.08 13.97
C THR A 169 16.70 -1.12 14.18
N GLY A 170 17.69 -1.33 13.30
CA GLY A 170 18.62 -2.46 13.35
C GLY A 170 18.05 -3.79 12.86
N HIS A 171 16.84 -3.82 12.29
CA HIS A 171 16.17 -5.04 11.86
C HIS A 171 15.77 -4.95 10.38
N ALA A 172 15.84 -6.08 9.66
CA ALA A 172 15.33 -6.15 8.29
C ALA A 172 13.82 -5.86 8.28
N LEU A 173 13.30 -5.29 7.18
CA LEU A 173 11.87 -4.93 7.10
C LEU A 173 10.93 -6.11 7.37
N ILE A 174 11.31 -7.29 6.87
CA ILE A 174 10.55 -8.53 7.03
C ILE A 174 10.42 -8.96 8.51
N ASP A 175 11.33 -8.49 9.37
CA ASP A 175 11.38 -8.79 10.81
C ASP A 175 10.82 -7.65 11.68
N GLN A 176 10.33 -6.57 11.06
CA GLN A 176 9.74 -5.45 11.79
C GLN A 176 8.42 -5.88 12.43
N PRO A 177 8.11 -5.41 13.65
CA PRO A 177 6.84 -5.70 14.27
C PRO A 177 5.71 -5.04 13.47
N VAL A 178 4.68 -5.82 13.17
CA VAL A 178 3.44 -5.34 12.55
C VAL A 178 2.26 -5.68 13.45
N PRO A 179 1.18 -4.87 13.45
CA PRO A 179 -0.02 -5.18 14.23
C PRO A 179 -0.68 -6.49 13.81
N ALA A 180 -1.56 -7.01 14.66
CA ALA A 180 -2.42 -8.14 14.30
C ALA A 180 -3.18 -7.86 12.99
N GLY A 181 -3.38 -8.90 12.18
CA GLY A 181 -4.00 -8.78 10.86
C GLY A 181 -3.03 -8.35 9.74
N PHE A 182 -1.75 -8.17 10.04
CA PHE A 182 -0.68 -7.95 9.05
C PHE A 182 0.49 -8.91 9.24
N SER A 183 1.24 -9.19 8.17
CA SER A 183 2.46 -10.00 8.20
C SER A 183 3.26 -9.82 6.91
N PHE A 184 4.59 -9.91 6.97
CA PHE A 184 5.43 -10.11 5.79
C PHE A 184 5.68 -11.60 5.48
N ARG A 185 5.24 -12.49 6.38
CA ARG A 185 5.37 -13.95 6.29
C ARG A 185 4.01 -14.59 6.57
N PRO A 186 2.99 -14.36 5.73
CA PRO A 186 1.68 -14.95 5.94
C PRO A 186 1.73 -16.47 5.72
N ASP A 187 0.74 -17.21 6.24
CA ASP A 187 0.53 -18.59 5.82
C ASP A 187 -0.03 -18.62 4.39
N PRO A 188 0.68 -19.20 3.41
CA PRO A 188 0.19 -19.30 2.03
C PRO A 188 -1.17 -19.97 1.89
N ALA A 189 -1.55 -20.87 2.78
CA ALA A 189 -2.86 -21.54 2.76
C ALA A 189 -4.01 -20.55 2.99
N MET A 190 -3.77 -19.49 3.75
CA MET A 190 -4.75 -18.45 4.07
C MET A 190 -4.79 -17.31 3.04
N CYS A 191 -3.81 -17.25 2.14
CA CYS A 191 -3.70 -16.17 1.17
C CYS A 191 -4.53 -16.38 -0.10
N ALA A 192 -5.04 -15.29 -0.66
CA ALA A 192 -5.43 -15.24 -2.06
C ALA A 192 -4.19 -15.40 -2.95
N ALA A 193 -4.33 -16.16 -4.05
CA ALA A 193 -3.32 -16.26 -5.08
C ALA A 193 -3.25 -14.94 -5.87
N THR A 194 -2.05 -14.55 -6.30
CA THR A 194 -1.83 -13.36 -7.13
C THR A 194 -1.63 -13.72 -8.59
N GLU A 195 -0.47 -14.13 -9.08
CA GLU A 195 -0.27 -14.33 -10.52
C GLU A 195 0.46 -15.64 -10.82
N ALA A 196 0.14 -16.28 -11.95
CA ALA A 196 1.01 -17.26 -12.59
C ALA A 196 2.27 -16.54 -13.14
N CYS A 197 3.26 -16.34 -12.28
CA CYS A 197 4.43 -15.53 -12.57
C CYS A 197 5.33 -16.24 -13.59
N CYS A 198 5.51 -15.63 -14.77
CA CYS A 198 6.35 -16.18 -15.83
C CYS A 198 7.82 -16.27 -15.44
N TRP A 199 8.31 -15.30 -14.67
CA TRP A 199 9.69 -15.26 -14.21
C TRP A 199 9.98 -16.30 -13.11
N ARG A 200 9.08 -16.43 -12.12
CA ARG A 200 9.24 -17.37 -11.00
C ARG A 200 8.72 -18.79 -11.29
N GLY A 201 8.09 -18.99 -12.46
CA GLY A 201 7.63 -20.30 -12.94
C GLY A 201 6.50 -20.95 -12.15
N ARG A 202 5.75 -20.18 -11.34
CA ARG A 202 4.69 -20.69 -10.46
C ARG A 202 3.57 -19.69 -10.22
N VAL A 203 2.43 -20.19 -9.74
CA VAL A 203 1.36 -19.35 -9.18
C VAL A 203 1.80 -18.82 -7.83
N MET A 204 1.82 -17.51 -7.69
CA MET A 204 2.20 -16.78 -6.49
C MET A 204 1.08 -16.84 -5.46
N ARG A 205 1.39 -17.22 -4.22
CA ARG A 205 0.44 -17.29 -3.10
C ARG A 205 1.22 -17.28 -1.78
N GLY A 206 0.89 -16.36 -0.88
CA GLY A 206 1.62 -16.17 0.39
C GLY A 206 3.05 -15.64 0.24
N GLU A 207 3.38 -15.11 -0.93
CA GLU A 207 4.69 -14.54 -1.27
C GLU A 207 4.46 -13.28 -2.10
N VAL A 208 5.25 -12.24 -1.85
CA VAL A 208 5.07 -10.93 -2.48
C VAL A 208 5.09 -11.03 -4.01
N HIS A 209 4.09 -10.42 -4.63
CA HIS A 209 3.87 -10.38 -6.07
C HIS A 209 4.94 -9.55 -6.76
N ASP A 210 5.19 -8.34 -6.25
CA ASP A 210 6.15 -7.37 -6.78
C ASP A 210 7.55 -7.98 -6.93
N GLU A 211 8.10 -7.87 -8.13
CA GLU A 211 9.38 -8.49 -8.49
C GLU A 211 10.55 -7.91 -7.71
N ASN A 212 10.56 -6.59 -7.50
CA ASN A 212 11.63 -5.91 -6.78
C ASN A 212 11.60 -6.25 -5.28
N ALA A 213 10.42 -6.21 -4.65
CA ALA A 213 10.28 -6.55 -3.23
C ALA A 213 10.67 -8.01 -2.97
N PHE A 214 10.31 -8.93 -3.86
CA PHE A 214 10.78 -10.31 -3.79
C PHE A 214 12.31 -10.40 -3.88
N ALA A 215 12.91 -9.77 -4.89
CA ALA A 215 14.36 -9.79 -5.09
C ALA A 215 15.13 -9.09 -3.94
N LEU A 216 14.49 -8.15 -3.25
CA LEU A 216 15.00 -7.47 -2.05
C LEU A 216 14.80 -8.28 -0.75
N GLY A 217 14.34 -9.53 -0.83
CA GLY A 217 14.21 -10.44 0.30
C GLY A 217 12.78 -10.58 0.85
N GLY A 218 11.76 -10.24 0.06
CA GLY A 218 10.35 -10.45 0.39
C GLY A 218 9.64 -9.27 1.05
N ALA A 219 10.39 -8.31 1.59
CA ALA A 219 9.85 -7.07 2.14
C ALA A 219 10.71 -5.88 1.71
N ALA A 220 10.07 -4.89 1.10
CA ALA A 220 10.66 -3.61 0.75
C ALA A 220 9.72 -2.48 1.19
N GLY A 221 10.24 -1.26 1.33
CA GLY A 221 9.39 -0.16 1.81
C GLY A 221 8.23 0.17 0.87
N HIS A 222 8.27 -0.30 -0.38
CA HIS A 222 7.21 -0.08 -1.37
C HIS A 222 6.18 -1.20 -1.48
N ALA A 223 6.51 -2.44 -1.08
CA ALA A 223 5.67 -3.64 -1.21
C ALA A 223 6.17 -4.81 -0.33
N GLY A 224 5.30 -5.79 -0.05
CA GLY A 224 5.63 -7.01 0.71
C GLY A 224 4.71 -7.28 1.90
N LEU A 225 3.96 -6.28 2.36
CA LEU A 225 3.01 -6.47 3.45
C LEU A 225 1.80 -7.26 2.97
N PHE A 226 1.44 -8.29 3.72
CA PHE A 226 0.16 -8.96 3.61
C PHE A 226 -0.76 -8.51 4.73
N GLY A 227 -2.07 -8.58 4.50
CA GLY A 227 -3.04 -8.36 5.55
C GLY A 227 -4.46 -8.77 5.18
N THR A 228 -5.34 -8.64 6.17
CA THR A 228 -6.76 -8.97 6.08
C THR A 228 -7.62 -7.72 5.97
N ALA A 229 -8.90 -7.89 5.63
CA ALA A 229 -9.85 -6.79 5.64
C ALA A 229 -10.00 -6.17 7.04
N ASP A 230 -10.11 -7.01 8.07
CA ASP A 230 -10.22 -6.56 9.46
C ASP A 230 -8.96 -5.85 9.94
N GLY A 231 -7.76 -6.34 9.60
CA GLY A 231 -6.51 -5.66 9.94
C GLY A 231 -6.42 -4.25 9.35
N LEU A 232 -6.91 -4.05 8.13
CA LEU A 232 -6.99 -2.72 7.52
C LEU A 232 -8.03 -1.82 8.17
N LEU A 233 -9.18 -2.36 8.60
CA LEU A 233 -10.17 -1.60 9.36
C LEU A 233 -9.68 -1.25 10.77
N ASP A 234 -8.92 -2.13 11.43
CA ASP A 234 -8.27 -1.85 12.71
C ASP A 234 -7.24 -0.74 12.57
N PHE A 235 -6.40 -0.82 11.53
CA PHE A 235 -5.45 0.25 11.21
C PHE A 235 -6.16 1.58 10.95
N ALA A 236 -7.25 1.56 10.18
CA ALA A 236 -8.03 2.76 9.90
C ALA A 236 -8.70 3.35 11.15
N ALA A 237 -9.29 2.50 12.00
CA ALA A 237 -9.86 2.90 13.28
C ALA A 237 -8.80 3.58 14.16
N GLY A 238 -7.59 3.00 14.23
CA GLY A 238 -6.49 3.57 14.99
C GLY A 238 -6.03 4.96 14.49
N LEU A 239 -6.15 5.23 13.19
CA LEU A 239 -5.90 6.56 12.66
C LEU A 239 -7.06 7.53 12.96
N LEU A 240 -8.30 7.06 12.91
CA LEU A 240 -9.49 7.88 13.19
C LEU A 240 -9.59 8.27 14.67
N ASP A 241 -9.25 7.36 15.60
CA ASP A 241 -9.31 7.60 17.05
C ASP A 241 -8.02 8.17 17.64
N GLY A 242 -6.93 8.22 16.87
CA GLY A 242 -5.64 8.77 17.29
C GLY A 242 -4.75 7.80 18.08
N SER A 243 -5.10 6.52 18.18
CA SER A 243 -4.29 5.50 18.86
C SER A 243 -3.09 5.00 18.04
N ALA A 244 -3.14 5.12 16.70
CA ALA A 244 -2.08 4.62 15.82
C ALA A 244 -0.90 5.60 15.65
N LEU A 245 -1.18 6.91 15.69
CA LEU A 245 -0.23 8.02 15.46
C LEU A 245 -0.67 9.26 16.24
N ALA A 246 0.27 10.14 16.57
CA ALA A 246 -0.02 11.40 17.23
C ALA A 246 -0.89 12.33 16.33
N PRO A 247 -1.70 13.24 16.92
CA PRO A 247 -2.56 14.15 16.16
C PRO A 247 -1.84 14.96 15.08
N ALA A 248 -0.61 15.40 15.35
CA ALA A 248 0.20 16.15 14.38
C ALA A 248 0.59 15.29 13.16
N SER A 249 0.95 14.03 13.38
CA SER A 249 1.26 13.07 12.31
C SER A 249 0.03 12.76 11.47
N ILE A 250 -1.12 12.54 12.11
CA ILE A 250 -2.41 12.32 11.42
C ILE A 250 -2.82 13.55 10.59
N ALA A 251 -2.58 14.76 11.11
CA ALA A 251 -2.77 15.99 10.33
C ALA A 251 -1.82 16.04 9.11
N ALA A 252 -0.57 15.66 9.29
CA ALA A 252 0.43 15.63 8.22
C ALA A 252 0.09 14.64 7.08
N LEU A 253 -0.50 13.47 7.40
CA LEU A 253 -0.98 12.52 6.37
C LEU A 253 -1.93 13.17 5.36
N ARG A 254 -2.74 14.13 5.83
CA ARG A 254 -3.83 14.78 5.08
C ARG A 254 -3.45 16.13 4.50
N THR A 255 -2.37 16.73 5.01
CA THR A 255 -1.92 18.05 4.56
C THR A 255 -1.37 17.93 3.14
N PRO A 256 -1.96 18.64 2.16
CA PRO A 256 -1.52 18.58 0.77
C PRO A 256 -0.03 18.93 0.65
N GLN A 257 0.73 17.99 0.09
CA GLN A 257 2.11 18.19 -0.35
C GLN A 257 2.13 18.53 -1.85
N ARG A 258 1.11 18.05 -2.57
CA ARG A 258 0.75 18.37 -3.97
C ARG A 258 -0.78 18.28 -4.08
N PHE A 259 -1.35 18.69 -5.21
CA PHE A 259 -2.81 18.70 -5.42
C PHE A 259 -3.51 17.33 -5.24
N ASP A 260 -2.81 16.22 -5.45
CA ASP A 260 -3.34 14.84 -5.38
C ASP A 260 -2.76 14.03 -4.23
N ARG A 261 -1.89 14.62 -3.40
CA ARG A 261 -1.04 13.86 -2.49
C ARG A 261 -0.79 14.57 -1.16
N GLY A 262 -1.00 13.83 -0.07
CA GLY A 262 -0.52 14.16 1.27
C GLY A 262 0.83 13.50 1.56
N LEU A 263 1.11 13.22 2.83
CA LEU A 263 2.31 12.50 3.22
C LEU A 263 2.08 10.98 3.12
N GLY A 264 2.65 10.31 2.13
CA GLY A 264 2.43 8.89 1.83
C GLY A 264 1.13 8.59 1.10
N TRP A 265 0.05 9.29 1.47
CA TRP A 265 -1.31 9.01 0.98
C TRP A 265 -1.73 9.89 -0.20
N GLN A 266 -2.69 9.42 -0.99
CA GLN A 266 -3.44 10.26 -1.90
C GLN A 266 -4.55 11.00 -1.15
N ILE A 267 -4.87 12.20 -1.60
CA ILE A 267 -6.02 13.00 -1.16
C ILE A 267 -7.03 13.12 -2.31
N PRO A 268 -8.29 13.50 -2.07
CA PRO A 268 -9.31 13.59 -3.11
C PRO A 268 -8.90 14.59 -4.19
N HIS A 269 -9.04 14.16 -5.44
CA HIS A 269 -8.76 14.97 -6.63
C HIS A 269 -9.64 14.48 -7.78
N LEU A 270 -9.77 15.30 -8.84
CA LEU A 270 -10.56 14.90 -10.00
C LEU A 270 -10.01 13.59 -10.58
N GLY A 271 -10.86 12.57 -10.70
CA GLY A 271 -10.45 11.28 -11.25
C GLY A 271 -10.04 10.23 -10.22
N TRP A 272 -9.92 10.59 -8.94
CA TRP A 272 -9.33 9.72 -7.92
C TRP A 272 -10.18 8.47 -7.61
N SER A 273 -9.55 7.47 -6.98
CA SER A 273 -10.10 6.11 -6.85
C SER A 273 -11.18 5.93 -5.79
N GLY A 274 -11.35 6.88 -4.87
CA GLY A 274 -12.26 6.76 -3.73
C GLY A 274 -13.70 7.25 -3.97
N GLY A 275 -14.05 7.57 -5.21
CA GLY A 275 -15.37 8.10 -5.57
C GLY A 275 -15.51 9.60 -5.36
N ASP A 276 -16.55 10.20 -5.93
CA ASP A 276 -16.79 11.64 -5.89
C ASP A 276 -17.58 12.09 -4.64
N ARG A 277 -18.07 11.15 -3.82
CA ARG A 277 -18.90 11.43 -2.62
C ARG A 277 -18.16 11.46 -1.28
N CYS A 278 -16.86 11.18 -1.25
CA CYS A 278 -16.10 11.21 0.01
C CYS A 278 -15.96 12.63 0.58
N GLY A 279 -15.68 12.74 1.88
CA GLY A 279 -15.30 14.02 2.48
C GLY A 279 -13.94 14.54 2.02
N ALA A 280 -13.75 15.86 2.00
CA ALA A 280 -12.49 16.50 1.58
C ALA A 280 -11.27 16.12 2.44
N ALA A 281 -11.49 15.65 3.66
CA ALA A 281 -10.44 15.19 4.58
C ALA A 281 -10.13 13.69 4.45
N THR A 282 -10.62 13.03 3.41
CA THR A 282 -10.35 11.61 3.14
C THR A 282 -8.90 11.41 2.70
N ILE A 283 -8.31 10.28 3.05
CA ILE A 283 -7.08 9.79 2.42
C ILE A 283 -7.34 8.43 1.82
N GLY A 284 -6.61 8.10 0.76
CA GLY A 284 -6.72 6.81 0.11
C GLY A 284 -5.42 6.35 -0.52
N HIS A 285 -5.31 5.04 -0.73
CA HIS A 285 -4.24 4.47 -1.53
C HIS A 285 -4.72 3.15 -2.15
N THR A 286 -4.13 2.78 -3.29
CA THR A 286 -4.44 1.52 -3.98
C THR A 286 -3.20 0.62 -4.07
N GLY A 287 -3.42 -0.68 -4.20
CA GLY A 287 -2.40 -1.69 -4.48
C GLY A 287 -2.58 -2.30 -5.87
N PHE A 288 -1.46 -2.66 -6.51
CA PHE A 288 -1.43 -3.23 -7.86
C PHE A 288 -2.16 -4.57 -7.96
N THR A 289 -2.08 -5.39 -6.93
CA THR A 289 -2.79 -6.68 -6.79
C THR A 289 -4.31 -6.54 -6.74
N GLY A 290 -4.81 -5.31 -6.63
CA GLY A 290 -6.23 -4.99 -6.64
C GLY A 290 -6.80 -4.59 -5.27
N THR A 291 -5.93 -4.34 -4.30
CA THR A 291 -6.26 -3.89 -2.95
C THR A 291 -6.44 -2.37 -2.88
N GLY A 292 -7.09 -1.86 -1.84
CA GLY A 292 -7.18 -0.43 -1.58
C GLY A 292 -7.77 -0.14 -0.21
N LEU A 293 -7.40 1.00 0.37
CA LEU A 293 -7.89 1.47 1.67
C LEU A 293 -8.18 2.97 1.58
N TRP A 294 -9.32 3.38 2.11
CA TRP A 294 -9.76 4.77 2.20
C TRP A 294 -10.27 5.08 3.60
N ILE A 295 -9.91 6.26 4.12
CA ILE A 295 -10.21 6.68 5.49
C ILE A 295 -10.71 8.12 5.45
N ASP A 296 -11.96 8.34 5.80
CA ASP A 296 -12.62 9.65 5.83
C ASP A 296 -12.74 10.17 7.25
N PHE A 297 -11.83 11.09 7.58
CA PHE A 297 -11.76 11.76 8.87
C PHE A 297 -12.90 12.75 9.11
N SER A 298 -13.61 13.18 8.06
CA SER A 298 -14.76 14.09 8.23
C SER A 298 -15.99 13.35 8.74
N THR A 299 -16.14 12.08 8.37
CA THR A 299 -17.29 11.28 8.75
C THR A 299 -16.98 10.18 9.75
N GLY A 300 -15.71 9.88 10.02
CA GLY A 300 -15.33 8.74 10.86
C GLY A 300 -15.52 7.39 10.17
N ARG A 301 -15.57 7.38 8.83
CA ARG A 301 -15.74 6.17 8.02
C ARG A 301 -14.42 5.68 7.47
N ALA A 302 -14.31 4.37 7.26
CA ALA A 302 -13.23 3.79 6.47
C ALA A 302 -13.75 2.60 5.68
N TRP A 303 -13.10 2.28 4.56
CA TRP A 303 -13.42 1.09 3.81
C TRP A 303 -12.21 0.55 3.05
N THR A 304 -12.21 -0.75 2.82
CA THR A 304 -11.18 -1.47 2.07
C THR A 304 -11.82 -2.38 1.03
N LEU A 305 -11.27 -2.39 -0.18
CA LEU A 305 -11.64 -3.33 -1.23
C LEU A 305 -10.40 -4.14 -1.58
N LEU A 306 -10.41 -5.41 -1.20
CA LEU A 306 -9.34 -6.36 -1.44
C LEU A 306 -9.76 -7.31 -2.56
N THR A 307 -8.96 -7.39 -3.61
CA THR A 307 -9.20 -8.31 -4.72
C THR A 307 -7.90 -9.00 -5.08
N ASN A 308 -8.00 -10.10 -5.83
CA ASN A 308 -6.87 -10.76 -6.48
C ASN A 308 -6.93 -10.51 -7.99
N ARG A 309 -7.07 -9.25 -8.40
CA ARG A 309 -7.31 -8.87 -9.81
C ARG A 309 -6.25 -9.42 -10.76
N VAL A 310 -5.02 -9.59 -10.27
CA VAL A 310 -3.87 -10.07 -11.05
C VAL A 310 -3.89 -11.59 -11.25
N HIS A 311 -4.88 -12.30 -10.71
CA HIS A 311 -5.00 -13.75 -10.82
C HIS A 311 -5.89 -14.17 -12.00
N PRO A 312 -5.46 -15.12 -12.85
CA PRO A 312 -4.14 -15.74 -12.90
C PRO A 312 -3.08 -14.89 -13.63
N THR A 313 -3.47 -13.78 -14.27
CA THR A 313 -2.56 -12.92 -15.03
C THR A 313 -2.81 -11.44 -14.78
N ARG A 314 -1.75 -10.64 -14.66
CA ARG A 314 -1.86 -9.19 -14.55
C ARG A 314 -2.34 -8.51 -15.84
N HIS A 315 -2.34 -9.21 -16.97
CA HIS A 315 -2.64 -8.64 -18.30
C HIS A 315 -4.13 -8.60 -18.66
N ALA A 316 -5.00 -9.16 -17.83
CA ALA A 316 -6.44 -9.08 -18.03
C ALA A 316 -6.99 -7.71 -17.60
N GLU A 317 -7.85 -7.12 -18.43
CA GLU A 317 -8.63 -5.92 -18.08
C GLU A 317 -9.77 -6.29 -17.13
N THR A 318 -9.67 -5.80 -15.89
CA THR A 318 -10.59 -6.20 -14.82
C THR A 318 -11.67 -5.15 -14.50
N GLY A 319 -11.50 -3.90 -14.95
CA GLY A 319 -12.36 -2.79 -14.54
C GLY A 319 -12.18 -2.36 -13.07
N ILE A 320 -11.08 -2.73 -12.43
CA ILE A 320 -10.83 -2.45 -11.00
C ILE A 320 -10.86 -0.95 -10.66
N ALA A 321 -10.46 -0.08 -11.59
CA ALA A 321 -10.50 1.37 -11.38
C ALA A 321 -11.94 1.88 -11.22
N ASP A 322 -12.82 1.49 -12.14
CA ASP A 322 -14.24 1.86 -12.13
C ASP A 322 -14.96 1.26 -10.92
N LEU A 323 -14.65 0.01 -10.58
CA LEU A 323 -15.21 -0.67 -9.41
C LEU A 323 -14.87 0.09 -8.12
N ARG A 324 -13.62 0.51 -7.93
CA ARG A 324 -13.22 1.26 -6.72
C ARG A 324 -13.99 2.57 -6.59
N ARG A 325 -14.14 3.32 -7.69
CA ARG A 325 -14.90 4.58 -7.69
C ARG A 325 -16.36 4.35 -7.35
N MET A 326 -17.00 3.36 -8.01
CA MET A 326 -18.38 2.99 -7.77
C MET A 326 -18.60 2.58 -6.30
N VAL A 327 -17.74 1.71 -5.76
CA VAL A 327 -17.81 1.30 -4.35
C VAL A 327 -17.63 2.51 -3.43
N GLY A 328 -16.68 3.39 -3.72
CA GLY A 328 -16.50 4.64 -2.99
C GLY A 328 -17.79 5.44 -2.91
N ASP A 329 -18.46 5.69 -4.04
CA ASP A 329 -19.72 6.44 -4.07
C ASP A 329 -20.87 5.73 -3.34
N LEU A 330 -20.92 4.40 -3.39
CA LEU A 330 -21.92 3.60 -2.69
C LEU A 330 -21.73 3.60 -1.16
N VAL A 331 -20.48 3.60 -0.68
CA VAL A 331 -20.19 3.67 0.76
C VAL A 331 -20.66 4.99 1.39
N TYR A 332 -20.77 6.05 0.60
CA TYR A 332 -21.27 7.37 1.03
C TYR A 332 -22.69 7.69 0.55
N ALA A 333 -23.39 6.74 -0.07
CA ALA A 333 -24.79 6.90 -0.49
C ALA A 333 -25.75 6.81 0.70
#